data_AF-A0A2N3CKQ5-F1
#
_entry.id   AF-A0A2N3CKQ5-F1
#
_cell.length_a   1.000
_cell.length_b   1.000
_cell.length_c   1.000
_cell.angle_alpha   90.00
_cell.angle_beta   90.00
_cell.angle_gamma   90.00
#
_symmetry.space_group_name_H-M   'P 1'
#
loop_
_entity.id
_entity.type
_entity.pdbx_description
1 polymer ?
#
loop_
_entity_poly.entity_id
_entity_poly.type
_entity_poly.pdbx_seq_one_letter_code
_entity_poly.pdbx_strand_id
1 'polypeptide(L)'
;MRGETARGAGEGRADRARCRGAFLVVEGARLHGVDAAGALRAGAAVECLHAYSLVHDDLPCMDDDDLRRGQPTVHVKWDEATAVLAGDGLQTLAFELLADPATAPDPARRVALLAGLAAASGVRGMVGGQAADIAAERATVPLTLDEITALQAGKTGALIRFSGEAGPLMAGADPGPMRAYATALGIAFQIADDILDVEGDAGKAGKRLRKDAAAGKATFVSLLGLAGAR
;
A
#
# COMPACT_ATOMS: atom_id res chain seq x y z
N MET A 1 -19.31 37.65 -11.24
CA MET A 1 -17.85 37.57 -11.44
C MET A 1 -17.53 36.08 -11.43
N ARG A 2 -17.45 35.34 -12.55
CA ARG A 2 -16.37 35.37 -13.58
C ARG A 2 -15.03 35.66 -12.89
N GLY A 3 -14.08 34.75 -12.75
CA GLY A 3 -13.57 33.72 -13.65
C GLY A 3 -12.04 33.89 -13.65
N GLU A 4 -11.29 32.81 -13.93
CA GLU A 4 -9.86 32.83 -14.29
C GLU A 4 -8.82 33.15 -13.19
N THR A 5 -7.62 32.56 -13.10
CA THR A 5 -6.93 31.37 -13.63
C THR A 5 -5.48 31.47 -13.12
N ALA A 6 -4.85 30.33 -12.82
CA ALA A 6 -3.44 29.99 -13.12
C ALA A 6 -3.16 28.68 -12.35
N ARG A 7 -3.23 27.46 -12.91
CA ARG A 7 -2.44 26.92 -14.03
C ARG A 7 -0.95 27.30 -13.96
N GLY A 8 -0.18 26.41 -13.34
CA GLY A 8 1.28 26.38 -13.24
C GLY A 8 1.66 25.77 -11.88
N ALA A 9 2.31 24.63 -11.72
CA ALA A 9 3.10 23.82 -12.63
C ALA A 9 3.10 22.35 -12.14
N GLY A 10 3.29 21.39 -13.06
CA GLY A 10 3.73 20.03 -12.69
C GLY A 10 2.74 18.88 -12.90
N GLU A 11 1.67 19.03 -13.67
CA GLU A 11 0.91 17.88 -14.19
C GLU A 11 1.80 17.12 -15.20
N GLY A 12 2.32 15.95 -14.86
CA GLY A 12 2.95 15.14 -15.90
C GLY A 12 3.68 13.85 -15.51
N ARG A 13 4.27 13.73 -14.31
CA ARG A 13 5.12 12.56 -14.05
C ARG A 13 5.16 12.02 -12.63
N ALA A 14 4.98 12.86 -11.61
CA ALA A 14 4.98 12.39 -10.22
C ALA A 14 3.73 11.55 -9.86
N ASP A 15 2.60 11.76 -10.54
CA ASP A 15 1.33 11.12 -10.20
C ASP A 15 1.16 9.68 -10.66
N ARG A 16 1.91 9.25 -11.69
CA ARG A 16 1.73 7.91 -12.29
C ARG A 16 2.27 6.77 -11.43
N ALA A 17 3.02 7.05 -10.38
CA ALA A 17 3.54 6.03 -9.47
C ALA A 17 2.56 5.63 -8.34
N ARG A 18 1.41 6.31 -8.22
CA ARG A 18 0.70 6.42 -6.93
C ARG A 18 -0.56 5.57 -6.72
N CYS A 19 -1.05 4.85 -7.74
CA CYS A 19 -2.30 4.06 -7.64
C CYS A 19 -2.11 2.59 -8.04
N ARG A 20 -1.07 1.93 -7.50
CA ARG A 20 -0.71 0.55 -7.91
C ARG A 20 -1.75 -0.47 -7.45
N GLY A 21 -2.34 -0.26 -6.28
CA GLY A 21 -3.41 -1.11 -5.75
C GLY A 21 -4.67 -0.99 -6.60
N ALA A 22 -5.18 0.23 -6.79
CA ALA A 22 -6.33 0.47 -7.65
C ALA A 22 -6.12 -0.02 -9.09
N PHE A 23 -4.93 0.16 -9.66
CA PHE A 23 -4.61 -0.37 -10.98
C PHE A 23 -4.76 -1.89 -11.06
N LEU A 24 -4.19 -2.62 -10.08
CA LEU A 24 -4.32 -4.09 -10.02
C LEU A 24 -5.78 -4.53 -9.88
N VAL A 25 -6.57 -3.82 -9.06
CA VAL A 25 -8.00 -4.10 -8.91
C VAL A 25 -8.73 -3.90 -10.23
N VAL A 26 -8.54 -2.76 -10.89
CA VAL A 26 -9.25 -2.41 -12.13
C VAL A 26 -8.87 -3.34 -13.28
N GLU A 27 -7.59 -3.62 -13.49
CA GLU A 27 -7.15 -4.52 -14.56
C GLU A 27 -7.50 -5.97 -14.26
N GLY A 28 -7.41 -6.40 -13.00
CA GLY A 28 -7.87 -7.72 -12.57
C GLY A 28 -9.37 -7.90 -12.80
N ALA A 29 -10.18 -6.89 -12.47
CA ALA A 29 -11.61 -6.87 -12.71
C ALA A 29 -11.93 -6.92 -14.22
N ARG A 30 -11.22 -6.11 -15.03
CA ARG A 30 -11.35 -6.09 -16.49
C ARG A 30 -11.03 -7.46 -17.11
N LEU A 31 -9.99 -8.14 -16.62
CA LEU A 31 -9.62 -9.49 -17.07
C LEU A 31 -10.74 -10.51 -16.82
N HIS A 32 -11.57 -10.31 -15.79
CA HIS A 32 -12.66 -11.20 -15.41
C HIS A 32 -14.05 -10.69 -15.85
N GLY A 33 -14.12 -9.68 -16.72
CA GLY A 33 -15.39 -9.17 -17.26
C GLY A 33 -16.27 -8.43 -16.26
N VAL A 34 -15.69 -7.89 -15.19
CA VAL A 34 -16.39 -7.09 -14.18
C VAL A 34 -16.58 -5.65 -14.69
N ASP A 35 -17.71 -5.04 -14.35
CA ASP A 35 -18.03 -3.65 -14.70
C ASP A 35 -16.99 -2.65 -14.14
N ALA A 36 -16.67 -1.64 -14.95
CA ALA A 36 -15.64 -0.67 -14.63
C ALA A 36 -16.01 0.22 -13.43
N ALA A 37 -17.29 0.59 -13.25
CA ALA A 37 -17.69 1.44 -12.14
C ALA A 37 -17.54 0.72 -10.81
N GLY A 38 -17.97 -0.54 -10.73
CA GLY A 38 -17.76 -1.38 -9.55
C GLY A 38 -16.28 -1.58 -9.24
N ALA A 39 -15.46 -1.82 -10.27
CA ALA A 39 -14.01 -2.01 -10.13
C ALA A 39 -13.30 -0.76 -9.61
N LEU A 40 -13.68 0.42 -10.09
CA LEU A 40 -13.14 1.69 -9.61
C LEU A 40 -13.47 1.94 -8.14
N ARG A 41 -14.66 1.55 -7.67
CA ARG A 41 -15.03 1.65 -6.26
C ARG A 41 -14.22 0.71 -5.38
N ALA A 42 -14.02 -0.53 -5.81
CA ALA A 42 -13.13 -1.47 -5.12
C ALA A 42 -11.68 -0.99 -5.10
N GLY A 43 -11.20 -0.40 -6.21
CA GLY A 43 -9.89 0.23 -6.29
C GLY A 43 -9.76 1.43 -5.34
N ALA A 44 -10.78 2.28 -5.27
CA ALA A 44 -10.84 3.40 -4.34
C ALA A 44 -10.80 2.94 -2.88
N ALA A 45 -11.47 1.82 -2.54
CA ALA A 45 -11.38 1.24 -1.21
C ALA A 45 -9.96 0.81 -0.83
N VAL A 46 -9.24 0.17 -1.76
CA VAL A 46 -7.82 -0.19 -1.56
C VAL A 46 -6.95 1.05 -1.37
N GLU A 47 -7.17 2.11 -2.15
CA GLU A 47 -6.40 3.35 -2.02
C GLU A 47 -6.74 4.14 -0.75
N CYS A 48 -8.00 4.10 -0.29
CA CYS A 48 -8.36 4.62 1.04
C CYS A 48 -7.61 3.84 2.13
N LEU A 49 -7.54 2.51 1.97
CA LEU A 49 -6.85 1.66 2.91
C LEU A 49 -5.33 1.94 2.95
N HIS A 50 -4.72 2.05 1.78
CA HIS A 50 -3.32 2.43 1.65
C HIS A 50 -3.05 3.86 2.19
N ALA A 51 -3.95 4.80 1.92
CA ALA A 51 -3.81 6.16 2.43
C ALA A 51 -3.90 6.22 3.95
N TYR A 52 -4.80 5.47 4.59
CA TYR A 52 -4.86 5.42 6.05
C TYR A 52 -3.52 4.95 6.61
N SER A 53 -2.96 3.87 6.04
CA SER A 53 -1.77 3.25 6.60
C SER A 53 -0.62 4.24 6.61
N LEU A 54 -0.46 5.01 5.53
CA LEU A 54 0.56 6.06 5.43
C LEU A 54 0.33 7.21 6.41
N VAL A 55 -0.92 7.65 6.61
CA VAL A 55 -1.22 8.73 7.57
C VAL A 55 -0.82 8.33 8.99
N HIS A 56 -1.07 7.08 9.38
CA HIS A 56 -0.69 6.58 10.70
C HIS A 56 0.81 6.26 10.80
N ASP A 57 1.42 5.72 9.74
CA ASP A 57 2.86 5.42 9.66
C ASP A 57 3.71 6.69 9.82
N ASP A 58 3.24 7.83 9.30
CA ASP A 58 3.94 9.11 9.42
C ASP A 58 3.82 9.78 10.82
N LEU A 59 3.07 9.24 11.78
CA LEU A 59 2.90 9.86 13.11
C LEU A 59 4.22 9.91 13.91
N PRO A 60 4.36 10.85 14.87
CA PRO A 60 5.57 10.96 15.71
C PRO A 60 5.89 9.71 16.56
N CYS A 61 4.89 8.89 16.85
CA CYS A 61 5.07 7.63 17.58
C CYS A 61 5.42 6.43 16.68
N MET A 62 5.47 6.65 15.36
CA MET A 62 5.83 5.69 14.31
C MET A 62 7.11 6.19 13.60
N ASP A 63 7.06 6.54 12.31
CA ASP A 63 8.23 6.96 11.54
C ASP A 63 8.60 8.44 11.71
N ASP A 64 7.73 9.26 12.31
CA ASP A 64 7.92 10.71 12.56
C ASP A 64 8.34 11.48 11.29
N ASP A 65 7.63 11.22 10.18
CA ASP A 65 7.96 11.80 8.88
C ASP A 65 7.23 13.14 8.66
N ASP A 66 8.00 14.21 8.39
CA ASP A 66 7.44 15.55 8.15
C ASP A 66 6.78 15.70 6.76
N LEU A 67 7.23 14.90 5.79
CA LEU A 67 6.85 15.05 4.38
C LEU A 67 6.48 13.71 3.76
N ARG A 68 5.33 13.69 3.06
CA ARG A 68 4.90 12.58 2.21
C ARG A 68 4.49 13.07 0.83
N ARG A 69 4.99 12.40 -0.21
CA ARG A 69 4.72 12.73 -1.63
C ARG A 69 5.03 14.20 -1.97
N GLY A 70 6.05 14.78 -1.32
CA GLY A 70 6.49 16.17 -1.49
C GLY A 70 5.58 17.21 -0.83
N GLN A 71 4.69 16.81 0.09
CA GLN A 71 3.80 17.68 0.83
C GLN A 71 3.91 17.40 2.34
N PRO A 72 3.59 18.37 3.22
CA PRO A 72 3.52 18.12 4.65
C PRO A 72 2.57 16.96 4.98
N THR A 73 2.97 16.11 5.92
CA THR A 73 2.12 15.02 6.44
C THR A 73 0.94 15.59 7.22
N VAL A 74 -0.07 14.75 7.47
CA VAL A 74 -1.33 15.22 8.08
C VAL A 74 -1.09 15.79 9.48
N HIS A 75 -0.22 15.17 10.27
CA HIS A 75 0.08 15.62 11.63
C HIS A 75 0.88 16.94 11.63
N VAL A 76 1.77 17.16 10.65
CA VAL A 76 2.52 18.42 10.50
C VAL A 76 1.62 19.56 10.04
N LYS A 77 0.72 19.29 9.09
CA LYS A 77 -0.15 20.34 8.53
C LYS A 77 -1.28 20.75 9.48
N TRP A 78 -1.76 19.82 10.30
CA TRP A 78 -2.84 20.03 11.25
C TRP A 78 -2.37 19.71 12.67
N ASP A 79 -2.61 18.50 13.14
CA ASP A 79 -2.21 17.99 14.45
C ASP A 79 -2.31 16.45 14.48
N GLU A 80 -1.75 15.83 15.53
CA GLU A 80 -1.77 14.37 15.72
C GLU A 80 -3.19 13.81 15.83
N ALA A 81 -4.09 14.51 16.54
CA ALA A 81 -5.48 14.06 16.73
C ALA A 81 -6.23 13.96 15.39
N THR A 82 -6.05 14.96 14.53
CA THR A 82 -6.60 15.00 13.18
C THR A 82 -6.01 13.89 12.32
N ALA A 83 -4.71 13.62 12.43
CA ALA A 83 -4.07 12.53 11.69
C ALA A 83 -4.62 11.16 12.09
N VAL A 84 -4.76 10.89 13.39
CA VAL A 84 -5.36 9.65 13.90
C VAL A 84 -6.78 9.49 13.35
N LEU A 85 -7.64 10.49 13.54
CA LEU A 85 -9.05 10.43 13.10
C LEU A 85 -9.21 10.38 11.58
N ALA A 86 -8.32 11.02 10.82
CA ALA A 86 -8.32 10.93 9.36
C ALA A 86 -7.97 9.53 8.89
N GLY A 87 -6.98 8.88 9.49
CA GLY A 87 -6.67 7.48 9.21
C GLY A 87 -7.83 6.55 9.58
N ASP A 88 -8.42 6.70 10.76
CA ASP A 88 -9.58 5.90 11.19
C ASP A 88 -10.77 6.07 10.23
N GLY A 89 -11.02 7.29 9.78
CA GLY A 89 -12.04 7.63 8.79
C GLY A 89 -11.77 6.97 7.43
N LEU A 90 -10.53 7.02 6.92
CA LEU A 90 -10.13 6.41 5.66
C LEU A 90 -10.24 4.87 5.70
N GLN A 91 -9.82 4.26 6.81
CA GLN A 91 -9.99 2.82 7.02
C GLN A 91 -11.48 2.45 6.98
N THR A 92 -12.33 3.20 7.68
CA THR A 92 -13.78 2.94 7.73
C THR A 92 -14.43 3.13 6.36
N LEU A 93 -14.05 4.19 5.64
CA LEU A 93 -14.53 4.48 4.28
C LEU A 93 -14.20 3.36 3.29
N ALA A 94 -13.04 2.71 3.43
CA ALA A 94 -12.68 1.56 2.58
C ALA A 94 -13.70 0.42 2.71
N PHE A 95 -14.13 0.09 3.93
CA PHE A 95 -15.16 -0.93 4.17
C PHE A 95 -16.55 -0.48 3.72
N GLU A 96 -16.90 0.79 3.92
CA GLU A 96 -18.15 1.37 3.43
C GLU A 96 -18.27 1.24 1.90
N LEU A 97 -17.21 1.62 1.17
CA LEU A 97 -17.15 1.51 -0.28
C LEU A 97 -17.38 0.06 -0.74
N LEU A 98 -16.77 -0.93 -0.10
CA LEU A 98 -16.94 -2.34 -0.47
C LEU A 98 -18.32 -2.91 -0.11
N ALA A 99 -18.96 -2.41 0.95
CA ALA A 99 -20.28 -2.86 1.39
C ALA A 99 -21.42 -2.34 0.50
N ASP A 100 -21.20 -1.24 -0.22
CA ASP A 100 -22.17 -0.60 -1.10
C ASP A 100 -22.57 -1.50 -2.30
N PRO A 101 -23.88 -1.72 -2.56
CA PRO A 101 -24.36 -2.45 -3.73
C PRO A 101 -23.84 -1.95 -5.09
N ALA A 102 -23.44 -0.67 -5.19
CA ALA A 102 -22.82 -0.11 -6.39
C ALA A 102 -21.42 -0.67 -6.68
N THR A 103 -20.75 -1.27 -5.69
CA THR A 103 -19.44 -1.91 -5.89
C THR A 103 -19.59 -3.31 -6.49
N ALA A 104 -20.56 -4.08 -6.01
CA ALA A 104 -20.97 -5.34 -6.63
C ALA A 104 -22.44 -5.62 -6.25
N PRO A 105 -23.36 -5.89 -7.20
CA PRO A 105 -24.77 -6.11 -6.88
C PRO A 105 -25.01 -7.34 -5.99
N ASP A 106 -24.25 -8.41 -6.20
CA ASP A 106 -24.33 -9.65 -5.44
C ASP A 106 -23.69 -9.48 -4.04
N PRO A 107 -24.46 -9.64 -2.94
CA PRO A 107 -23.94 -9.51 -1.59
C PRO A 107 -22.83 -10.52 -1.26
N ALA A 108 -22.83 -11.72 -1.85
CA ALA A 108 -21.80 -12.71 -1.59
C ALA A 108 -20.41 -12.22 -2.04
N ARG A 109 -20.37 -11.49 -3.17
CA ARG A 109 -19.14 -10.87 -3.70
C ARG A 109 -18.66 -9.74 -2.80
N ARG A 110 -19.57 -8.90 -2.31
CA ARG A 110 -19.24 -7.83 -1.35
C ARG A 110 -18.66 -8.41 -0.05
N VAL A 111 -19.28 -9.46 0.49
CA VAL A 111 -18.78 -10.16 1.69
C VAL A 111 -17.38 -10.74 1.45
N ALA A 112 -17.14 -11.35 0.28
CA ALA A 112 -15.83 -11.88 -0.07
C ALA A 112 -14.75 -10.77 -0.14
N LEU A 113 -15.08 -9.61 -0.73
CA LEU A 113 -14.18 -8.45 -0.76
C LEU A 113 -13.91 -7.90 0.65
N LEU A 114 -14.95 -7.73 1.46
CA LEU A 114 -14.84 -7.25 2.85
C LEU A 114 -13.95 -8.19 3.69
N ALA A 115 -14.18 -9.50 3.59
CA ALA A 115 -13.39 -10.51 4.29
C ALA A 115 -11.92 -10.53 3.81
N GLY A 116 -11.70 -10.42 2.50
CA GLY A 116 -10.37 -10.34 1.91
C GLY A 116 -9.61 -9.09 2.37
N LEU A 117 -10.25 -7.92 2.33
CA LEU A 117 -9.65 -6.66 2.76
C LEU A 117 -9.35 -6.71 4.27
N ALA A 118 -10.29 -7.18 5.10
CA ALA A 118 -10.06 -7.31 6.55
C ALA A 118 -8.88 -8.23 6.87
N ALA A 119 -8.78 -9.38 6.19
CA ALA A 119 -7.66 -10.30 6.37
C ALA A 119 -6.32 -9.70 5.93
N ALA A 120 -6.30 -8.95 4.82
CA ALA A 120 -5.11 -8.29 4.30
C ALA A 120 -4.67 -7.09 5.15
N SER A 121 -5.61 -6.39 5.79
CA SER A 121 -5.33 -5.14 6.53
C SER A 121 -5.00 -5.40 7.99
N GLY A 122 -5.62 -6.40 8.61
CA GLY A 122 -5.53 -6.64 10.05
C GLY A 122 -4.22 -7.31 10.52
N VAL A 123 -4.26 -7.89 11.72
CA VAL A 123 -3.10 -8.49 12.41
C VAL A 123 -2.45 -9.64 11.63
N ARG A 124 -3.21 -10.33 10.76
CA ARG A 124 -2.67 -11.39 9.88
C ARG A 124 -2.08 -10.86 8.57
N GLY A 125 -2.08 -9.55 8.37
CA GLY A 125 -1.60 -8.87 7.17
C GLY A 125 -0.83 -7.61 7.53
N MET A 126 -1.26 -6.47 6.97
CA MET A 126 -0.54 -5.20 7.03
C MET A 126 -0.20 -4.75 8.45
N VAL A 127 -1.17 -4.75 9.37
CA VAL A 127 -0.92 -4.36 10.78
C VAL A 127 0.06 -5.33 11.47
N GLY A 128 -0.02 -6.64 11.16
CA GLY A 128 0.94 -7.61 11.68
C GLY A 128 2.36 -7.37 11.18
N GLY A 129 2.50 -7.06 9.90
CA GLY A 129 3.79 -6.68 9.29
C GLY A 129 4.34 -5.38 9.87
N GLN A 130 3.49 -4.38 10.10
CA GLN A 130 3.89 -3.13 10.74
C GLN A 130 4.37 -3.35 12.18
N ALA A 131 3.65 -4.17 12.96
CA ALA A 131 4.06 -4.50 14.33
C ALA A 131 5.41 -5.25 14.36
N ALA A 132 5.64 -6.15 13.40
CA ALA A 132 6.92 -6.83 13.23
C ALA A 132 8.05 -5.86 12.86
N ASP A 133 7.79 -4.85 12.02
CA ASP A 133 8.78 -3.83 11.64
C ASP A 133 9.19 -2.94 12.82
N ILE A 134 8.22 -2.49 13.63
CA ILE A 134 8.51 -1.74 14.86
C ILE A 134 9.32 -2.58 15.86
N ALA A 135 9.02 -3.88 15.96
CA ALA A 135 9.79 -4.79 16.80
C ALA A 135 11.22 -5.01 16.27
N ALA A 136 11.39 -5.04 14.95
CA ALA A 136 12.67 -5.20 14.28
C ALA A 136 13.63 -4.05 14.56
N GLU A 137 13.14 -2.81 14.60
CA GLU A 137 13.93 -1.62 14.94
C GLU A 137 14.52 -1.66 16.35
N ARG A 138 13.89 -2.44 17.24
CA ARG A 138 14.33 -2.63 18.64
C ARG A 138 15.11 -3.93 18.82
N ALA A 139 15.26 -4.74 17.78
CA ALA A 139 15.94 -6.02 17.86
C ALA A 139 17.45 -5.82 18.04
N THR A 140 18.05 -6.61 18.93
CA THR A 140 19.51 -6.60 19.15
C THR A 140 20.26 -7.52 18.18
N VAL A 141 19.53 -8.41 17.50
CA VAL A 141 20.03 -9.33 16.49
C VAL A 141 19.37 -9.00 15.16
N PRO A 142 20.12 -8.89 14.06
CA PRO A 142 19.54 -8.66 12.74
C PRO A 142 18.57 -9.78 12.35
N LEU A 143 17.46 -9.40 11.71
CA LEU A 143 16.49 -10.35 11.16
C LEU A 143 17.14 -11.24 10.09
N THR A 144 16.69 -12.48 10.04
CA THR A 144 16.99 -13.42 8.96
C THR A 144 16.19 -13.09 7.69
N LEU A 145 16.59 -13.70 6.56
CA LEU A 145 15.89 -13.53 5.28
C LEU A 145 14.42 -13.98 5.37
N ASP A 146 14.16 -15.08 6.06
CA ASP A 146 12.80 -15.61 6.21
C ASP A 146 11.92 -14.66 7.04
N GLU A 147 12.47 -14.07 8.09
CA GLU A 147 11.74 -13.11 8.94
C GLU A 147 11.45 -11.80 8.20
N ILE A 148 12.42 -11.26 7.44
CA ILE A 148 12.18 -10.07 6.59
C ILE A 148 11.16 -10.40 5.50
N THR A 149 11.24 -11.57 4.89
CA THR A 149 10.28 -11.99 3.87
C THR A 149 8.87 -12.07 4.45
N ALA A 150 8.70 -12.63 5.65
CA ALA A 150 7.42 -12.69 6.34
C ALA A 150 6.90 -11.31 6.73
N LEU A 151 7.76 -10.43 7.26
CA LEU A 151 7.45 -9.04 7.58
C LEU A 151 6.95 -8.30 6.34
N GLN A 152 7.69 -8.38 5.24
CA GLN A 152 7.37 -7.68 3.99
C GLN A 152 6.11 -8.24 3.32
N ALA A 153 5.89 -9.56 3.40
CA ALA A 153 4.65 -10.19 2.94
C ALA A 153 3.41 -9.68 3.70
N GLY A 154 3.57 -9.29 4.96
CA GLY A 154 2.57 -8.60 5.75
C GLY A 154 2.46 -7.12 5.39
N LYS A 155 3.50 -6.34 5.69
CA LYS A 155 3.52 -4.85 5.66
C LYS A 155 3.15 -4.30 4.28
N THR A 156 3.72 -4.85 3.22
CA THR A 156 3.50 -4.37 1.84
C THR A 156 2.73 -5.38 1.00
N GLY A 157 3.10 -6.67 1.10
CA GLY A 157 2.58 -7.73 0.23
C GLY A 157 1.10 -8.02 0.41
N ALA A 158 0.54 -7.85 1.61
CA ALA A 158 -0.83 -8.26 1.91
C ALA A 158 -1.86 -7.46 1.10
N LEU A 159 -1.68 -6.15 1.00
CA LEU A 159 -2.61 -5.27 0.26
C LEU A 159 -2.44 -5.41 -1.26
N ILE A 160 -1.21 -5.62 -1.75
CA ILE A 160 -0.94 -5.93 -3.17
C ILE A 160 -1.63 -7.23 -3.56
N ARG A 161 -1.49 -8.27 -2.72
CA ARG A 161 -2.15 -9.56 -2.91
C ARG A 161 -3.66 -9.41 -2.98
N PHE A 162 -4.28 -8.72 -2.01
CA PHE A 162 -5.71 -8.43 -2.04
C PHE A 162 -6.13 -7.69 -3.32
N SER A 163 -5.33 -6.71 -3.76
CA SER A 163 -5.61 -5.95 -4.98
C SER A 163 -5.69 -6.83 -6.22
N GLY A 164 -4.82 -7.84 -6.33
CA GLY A 164 -4.89 -8.84 -7.41
C GLY A 164 -6.11 -9.76 -7.30
N GLU A 165 -6.50 -10.13 -6.07
CA GLU A 165 -7.65 -11.01 -5.80
C GLU A 165 -9.00 -10.32 -6.01
N ALA A 166 -9.07 -8.99 -5.89
CA ALA A 166 -10.33 -8.26 -5.96
C ALA A 166 -11.10 -8.53 -7.26
N GLY A 167 -10.42 -8.56 -8.42
CA GLY A 167 -11.02 -8.85 -9.72
C GLY A 167 -11.78 -10.18 -9.78
N PRO A 168 -11.12 -11.34 -9.56
CA PRO A 168 -11.81 -12.63 -9.53
C PRO A 168 -12.88 -12.73 -8.43
N LEU A 169 -12.64 -12.15 -7.25
CA LEU A 169 -13.67 -12.10 -6.19
C LEU A 169 -14.93 -11.35 -6.64
N MET A 170 -14.77 -10.23 -7.35
CA MET A 170 -15.87 -9.47 -7.95
C MET A 170 -16.56 -10.21 -9.10
N ALA A 171 -15.90 -11.16 -9.73
CA ALA A 171 -16.48 -12.00 -10.78
C ALA A 171 -17.15 -13.27 -10.24
N GLY A 172 -16.86 -13.66 -9.00
CA GLY A 172 -17.19 -14.97 -8.46
C GLY A 172 -16.32 -16.09 -9.04
N ALA A 173 -15.12 -15.76 -9.51
CA ALA A 173 -14.14 -16.69 -10.07
C ALA A 173 -13.11 -17.13 -9.01
N ASP A 174 -12.32 -18.16 -9.32
CA ASP A 174 -11.22 -18.61 -8.48
C ASP A 174 -10.12 -17.53 -8.38
N PRO A 175 -9.81 -17.00 -7.18
CA PRO A 175 -8.75 -16.02 -7.01
C PRO A 175 -7.34 -16.63 -7.01
N GLY A 176 -7.20 -17.96 -7.00
CA GLY A 176 -5.92 -18.67 -6.88
C GLY A 176 -4.81 -18.20 -7.83
N PRO A 177 -5.05 -18.12 -9.16
CA PRO A 177 -4.05 -17.65 -10.11
C PRO A 177 -3.62 -16.21 -9.87
N MET A 178 -4.56 -15.30 -9.61
CA MET A 178 -4.26 -13.90 -9.34
C MET A 178 -3.58 -13.69 -7.99
N ARG A 179 -3.91 -14.51 -6.97
CA ARG A 179 -3.23 -14.56 -5.67
C ARG A 179 -1.75 -14.90 -5.85
N ALA A 180 -1.44 -15.94 -6.63
CA ALA A 180 -0.07 -16.36 -6.88
C ALA A 180 0.72 -15.25 -7.61
N TYR A 181 0.13 -14.68 -8.67
CA TYR A 181 0.70 -13.56 -9.41
C TYR A 181 0.99 -12.35 -8.50
N ALA A 182 -0.01 -11.89 -7.74
CA ALA A 182 0.12 -10.71 -6.91
C ALA A 182 1.07 -10.92 -5.71
N THR A 183 1.19 -12.15 -5.21
CA THR A 183 2.20 -12.50 -4.19
C THR A 183 3.62 -12.37 -4.75
N ALA A 184 3.87 -12.93 -5.94
CA ALA A 184 5.18 -12.79 -6.60
C ALA A 184 5.48 -11.31 -6.94
N LEU A 185 4.48 -10.57 -7.41
CA LEU A 185 4.60 -9.15 -7.70
C LEU A 185 4.93 -8.34 -6.44
N GLY A 186 4.32 -8.64 -5.31
CA GLY A 186 4.59 -7.96 -4.03
C GLY A 186 6.03 -8.15 -3.56
N ILE A 187 6.57 -9.37 -3.68
CA ILE A 187 7.98 -9.66 -3.36
C ILE A 187 8.91 -8.88 -4.30
N ALA A 188 8.67 -8.98 -5.61
CA ALA A 188 9.47 -8.27 -6.61
C ALA A 188 9.43 -6.75 -6.42
N PHE A 189 8.28 -6.21 -6.02
CA PHE A 189 8.12 -4.79 -5.71
C PHE A 189 8.99 -4.37 -4.54
N GLN A 190 9.04 -5.15 -3.47
CA GLN A 190 9.86 -4.83 -2.31
C GLN A 190 11.36 -4.90 -2.63
N ILE A 191 11.78 -5.94 -3.35
CA ILE A 191 13.17 -6.06 -3.82
C ILE A 191 13.56 -4.84 -4.66
N ALA A 192 12.68 -4.40 -5.56
CA ALA A 192 12.92 -3.22 -6.38
C ALA A 192 12.99 -1.93 -5.54
N ASP A 193 12.16 -1.76 -4.51
CA ASP A 193 12.21 -0.59 -3.61
C ASP A 193 13.50 -0.57 -2.79
N ASP A 194 13.95 -1.72 -2.26
CA ASP A 194 15.22 -1.86 -1.54
C ASP A 194 16.43 -1.53 -2.45
N ILE A 195 16.42 -1.99 -3.71
CA ILE A 195 17.47 -1.65 -4.69
C ILE A 195 17.47 -0.15 -4.98
N LEU A 196 16.27 0.45 -5.14
CA LEU A 196 16.13 1.89 -5.37
C LEU A 196 16.55 2.73 -4.16
N ASP A 197 16.40 2.24 -2.92
CA ASP A 197 16.90 2.95 -1.74
C ASP A 197 18.44 3.07 -1.74
N VAL A 198 19.12 2.06 -2.28
CA VAL A 198 20.59 1.99 -2.34
C VAL A 198 21.17 2.72 -3.56
N GLU A 199 20.65 2.44 -4.76
CA GLU A 199 21.19 2.94 -6.03
C GLU A 199 20.43 4.14 -6.62
N GLY A 200 19.30 4.51 -6.02
CA GLY A 200 18.39 5.52 -6.56
C GLY A 200 18.99 6.92 -6.64
N ASP A 201 18.40 7.72 -7.52
CA ASP A 201 18.62 9.16 -7.60
C ASP A 201 17.59 9.85 -6.70
N ALA A 202 18.05 10.53 -5.64
CA ALA A 202 17.19 11.17 -4.65
C ALA A 202 16.24 12.20 -5.29
N GLY A 203 16.67 12.86 -6.37
CA GLY A 203 15.84 13.81 -7.13
C GLY A 203 14.70 13.15 -7.91
N LYS A 204 14.77 11.82 -8.16
CA LYS A 204 13.75 11.05 -8.89
C LYS A 204 12.90 10.16 -7.98
N ALA A 205 13.44 9.72 -6.85
CA ALA A 205 12.76 8.81 -5.93
C ALA A 205 11.62 9.48 -5.16
N GLY A 206 11.66 10.80 -4.98
CA GLY A 206 10.60 11.55 -4.27
C GLY A 206 10.53 11.28 -2.75
N LYS A 207 11.53 10.57 -2.20
CA LYS A 207 11.76 10.30 -0.76
C LYS A 207 13.26 10.44 -0.43
N ARG A 208 13.62 10.56 0.86
CA ARG A 208 15.02 10.47 1.30
C ARG A 208 15.51 9.03 1.05
N LEU A 209 16.68 8.88 0.45
CA LEU A 209 17.33 7.59 0.20
C LEU A 209 18.29 7.22 1.33
N ARG A 210 18.65 5.93 1.43
CA ARG A 210 19.62 5.39 2.40
C ARG A 210 19.15 5.50 3.85
N LYS A 211 17.84 5.58 4.07
CA LYS A 211 17.27 5.58 5.43
C LYS A 211 17.52 4.22 6.11
N ASP A 212 17.45 3.13 5.36
CA ASP A 212 17.50 1.79 5.94
C ASP A 212 18.86 1.46 6.58
N ALA A 213 19.95 1.88 5.94
CA ALA A 213 21.30 1.73 6.49
C ALA A 213 21.52 2.59 7.75
N ALA A 214 20.92 3.79 7.79
CA ALA A 214 21.01 4.68 8.95
C ALA A 214 20.17 4.19 10.14
N ALA A 215 19.07 3.48 9.85
CA ALA A 215 18.19 2.85 10.85
C ALA A 215 18.65 1.43 11.26
N GLY A 216 19.71 0.89 10.63
CA GLY A 216 20.18 -0.47 10.89
C GLY A 216 19.19 -1.56 10.46
N LYS A 217 18.24 -1.24 9.56
CA LYS A 217 17.24 -2.19 9.08
C LYS A 217 17.88 -3.22 8.16
N ALA A 218 17.53 -4.49 8.38
CA ALA A 218 17.88 -5.56 7.47
C ALA A 218 16.92 -5.54 6.27
N THR A 219 17.47 -5.55 5.06
CA THR A 219 16.74 -5.49 3.78
C THR A 219 17.14 -6.65 2.88
N PHE A 220 16.42 -6.86 1.76
CA PHE A 220 16.83 -7.88 0.79
C PHE A 220 18.23 -7.61 0.24
N VAL A 221 18.56 -6.33 0.00
CA VAL A 221 19.89 -5.95 -0.49
C VAL A 221 20.97 -6.17 0.57
N SER A 222 20.70 -5.90 1.86
CA SER A 222 21.71 -6.11 2.90
C SER A 222 22.02 -7.58 3.13
N LEU A 223 21.04 -8.48 2.92
CA LEU A 223 21.22 -9.92 3.14
C LEU A 223 21.69 -10.68 1.91
N LEU A 224 21.17 -10.36 0.72
CA LEU A 224 21.47 -11.09 -0.52
C LEU A 224 22.62 -10.44 -1.31
N GLY A 225 23.00 -9.22 -0.97
CA GLY A 225 23.83 -8.38 -1.81
C GLY A 225 23.09 -7.94 -3.08
N LEU A 226 23.60 -6.87 -3.70
CA LEU A 226 22.92 -6.24 -4.83
C LEU A 226 22.84 -7.14 -6.08
N ALA A 227 23.82 -8.04 -6.26
CA ALA A 227 23.82 -9.03 -7.32
C ALA A 227 22.84 -10.20 -7.07
N GLY A 228 22.56 -10.54 -5.80
CA GLY A 228 21.58 -11.56 -5.44
C GLY A 228 20.14 -11.04 -5.42
N ALA A 229 19.97 -9.72 -5.30
CA ALA A 229 18.67 -9.05 -5.34
C ALA A 229 18.18 -8.72 -6.77
N ARG A 230 19.07 -8.72 -7.78
CA ARG A 230 18.72 -8.49 -9.20
C ARG A 230 18.36 -9.77 -9.93
#